data_AF-A0A2E2BBH7-F1
#
_entry.id   AF-A0A2E2BBH7-F1
#
_cell.length_a   1.000
_cell.length_b   1.000
_cell.length_c   1.000
_cell.angle_alpha   90.00
_cell.angle_beta   90.00
_cell.angle_gamma   90.00
#
_symmetry.space_group_name_H-M   'P 1'
#
loop_
_entity.id
_entity.type
_entity.pdbx_description
1 polymer ?
#
loop_
_entity_poly.entity_id
_entity_poly.type
_entity_poly.pdbx_seq_one_letter_code
_entity_poly.pdbx_strand_id
1 'polypeptide(L)'
;MANYYVTVGSEVILTARTEEKLALICNDLNLRGVAYAYPGDVTNSEQMRGIVDDLSSRSILPESVILNAGTYFPLSLSQYSPDRIRDL
;
A
#
# COMPACT_ATOMS: atom_id res chain seq x y z
N MET A 1 -8.90 -1.94 7.58
CA MET A 1 -8.75 -3.18 6.80
C MET A 1 -7.59 -4.04 7.30
N ALA A 2 -6.33 -3.61 7.21
CA ALA A 2 -5.19 -4.38 7.74
C ALA A 2 -5.37 -4.87 9.19
N ASN A 3 -5.92 -4.01 10.06
CA ASN A 3 -6.25 -4.39 11.44
C ASN A 3 -7.14 -5.64 11.56
N TYR A 4 -8.13 -5.79 10.68
CA TYR A 4 -9.01 -6.95 10.69
C TYR A 4 -8.23 -8.23 10.38
N TYR A 5 -7.41 -8.21 9.32
CA TYR A 5 -6.59 -9.35 8.90
C TYR A 5 -5.62 -9.79 9.99
N VAL A 6 -4.93 -8.83 10.63
CA VAL A 6 -4.08 -9.13 11.79
C VAL A 6 -4.88 -9.75 12.93
N THR A 7 -6.08 -9.24 13.20
CA THR A 7 -6.95 -9.75 14.28
C THR A 7 -7.44 -11.17 14.03
N VAL A 8 -7.67 -11.56 12.77
CA VAL A 8 -8.05 -12.94 12.40
C VAL A 8 -6.84 -13.86 12.22
N GLY A 9 -5.64 -13.41 12.59
CA GLY A 9 -4.42 -14.21 12.60
C GLY A 9 -3.64 -14.23 11.29
N SER A 10 -3.98 -13.39 10.31
CA SER A 10 -3.19 -13.25 9.09
C SER A 10 -1.94 -12.41 9.32
N GLU A 11 -0.84 -12.79 8.70
CA GLU A 11 0.31 -11.90 8.50
C GLU A 11 -0.02 -10.88 7.42
N VAL A 12 0.37 -9.61 7.62
CA VAL A 12 0.05 -8.54 6.68
C VAL A 12 1.29 -7.83 6.16
N ILE A 13 1.31 -7.56 4.87
CA ILE A 13 2.31 -6.72 4.21
C ILE A 13 1.64 -5.40 3.87
N LEU A 14 2.22 -4.29 4.33
CA LEU A 14 1.67 -2.96 4.15
C LEU A 14 2.57 -2.15 3.21
N THR A 15 1.95 -1.45 2.27
CA THR A 15 2.65 -0.49 1.40
C THR A 15 1.97 0.86 1.40
N ALA A 16 2.77 1.92 1.42
CA ALA A 16 2.34 3.31 1.32
C ALA A 16 3.53 4.20 0.95
N ARG A 17 3.24 5.39 0.40
CA ARG A 17 4.26 6.41 0.08
C ARG A 17 4.85 7.10 1.31
N THR A 18 4.09 7.18 2.41
CA THR A 18 4.49 7.89 3.62
C THR A 18 5.13 6.94 4.62
N GLU A 19 6.45 6.82 4.57
CA GLU A 19 7.24 5.87 5.37
C GLU A 19 7.00 5.99 6.88
N GLU A 20 7.05 7.20 7.44
CA GLU A 20 6.86 7.42 8.88
C GLU A 20 5.49 6.93 9.37
N LYS A 21 4.44 7.29 8.63
CA LYS A 21 3.06 6.87 8.96
C LYS A 21 2.89 5.35 8.80
N LEU A 22 3.51 4.77 7.77
CA LEU A 22 3.51 3.35 7.53
C LEU A 22 4.19 2.59 8.69
N ALA A 23 5.35 3.07 9.14
CA ALA A 23 6.07 2.48 10.27
C ALA A 23 5.26 2.54 11.56
N LEU A 24 4.60 3.66 11.86
CA LEU A 24 3.72 3.79 13.03
C LEU A 24 2.56 2.79 13.00
N ILE A 25 1.88 2.65 11.86
CA ILE A 25 0.79 1.68 11.70
C ILE A 25 1.31 0.24 11.83
N CYS A 26 2.45 -0.05 11.21
CA CYS A 26 3.09 -1.36 11.29
C CYS A 26 3.41 -1.73 12.75
N ASN A 27 4.01 -0.80 13.50
CA ASN A 27 4.33 -1.00 14.91
C ASN A 27 3.08 -1.23 15.76
N ASP A 28 1.99 -0.47 15.55
CA ASP A 28 0.72 -0.70 16.26
C ASP A 28 0.12 -2.08 15.96
N LEU A 29 0.15 -2.52 14.70
CA LEU A 29 -0.35 -3.84 14.31
C LEU A 29 0.50 -4.97 14.89
N ASN A 30 1.81 -4.78 14.96
CA ASN A 30 2.75 -5.75 15.54
C ASN A 30 2.58 -5.97 17.05
N LEU A 31 1.82 -5.11 17.75
CA LEU A 31 1.43 -5.37 19.15
C LEU A 31 0.45 -6.54 19.30
N ARG A 32 -0.21 -6.96 18.21
CA ARG A 32 -1.29 -7.96 18.21
C ARG A 32 -1.20 -9.01 17.10
N GLY A 33 -0.15 -8.98 16.29
CA GLY A 33 0.11 -9.99 15.25
C GLY A 33 1.38 -9.66 14.47
N VAL A 34 1.43 -10.05 13.19
CA VAL A 34 2.62 -9.89 12.36
C VAL A 34 2.32 -8.97 11.17
N ALA A 35 3.06 -7.89 11.06
CA ALA A 35 2.97 -6.89 10.02
C ALA A 35 4.36 -6.47 9.52
N TYR A 36 4.48 -6.31 8.21
CA TYR A 36 5.69 -5.82 7.54
C TYR A 36 5.41 -4.49 6.83
N ALA A 37 6.34 -3.55 6.92
CA ALA A 37 6.26 -2.25 6.26
C ALA A 37 7.17 -2.23 5.03
N TYR A 38 6.58 -1.96 3.87
CA TYR A 38 7.27 -1.82 2.59
C TYR A 38 6.90 -0.49 1.94
N PRO A 39 7.65 0.59 2.23
CA PRO A 39 7.37 1.90 1.65
C PRO A 39 7.57 1.85 0.13
N GLY A 40 6.67 2.49 -0.60
CA GLY A 40 6.74 2.55 -2.06
C GLY A 40 5.55 3.25 -2.70
N ASP A 41 5.75 3.68 -3.94
CA ASP A 41 4.69 4.26 -4.77
C ASP A 41 4.10 3.23 -5.72
N VAL A 42 2.81 2.92 -5.56
CA VAL A 42 2.09 1.97 -6.41
C VAL A 42 2.00 2.41 -7.87
N THR A 43 2.21 3.69 -8.19
CA THR A 43 2.29 4.18 -9.57
C THR A 43 3.68 3.99 -10.18
N ASN A 44 4.68 3.56 -9.39
CA ASN A 44 6.05 3.29 -9.83
C ASN A 44 6.29 1.78 -9.92
N SER A 45 6.31 1.25 -11.15
CA SER A 45 6.47 -0.19 -11.40
C SER A 45 7.82 -0.75 -10.98
N GLU A 46 8.90 0.04 -11.04
CA GLU A 46 10.24 -0.40 -10.61
C GLU A 46 10.32 -0.55 -9.10
N GLN A 47 9.74 0.39 -8.35
CA GLN A 47 9.67 0.28 -6.88
C GLN A 47 8.83 -0.93 -6.46
N MET A 48 7.66 -1.14 -7.09
CA MET A 48 6.81 -2.28 -6.77
C MET A 48 7.49 -3.61 -7.10
N ARG A 49 8.23 -3.67 -8.21
CA ARG A 49 9.06 -4.84 -8.53
C ARG A 49 10.11 -5.09 -7.45
N GLY A 50 10.84 -4.06 -7.02
CA GLY A 50 11.83 -4.19 -5.95
C GLY A 50 11.25 -4.72 -4.64
N ILE A 51 10.04 -4.30 -4.27
CA ILE A 51 9.33 -4.82 -3.09
C ILE A 51 9.01 -6.31 -3.27
N VAL A 52 8.46 -6.70 -4.42
CA VAL A 52 8.11 -8.10 -4.71
C VAL A 52 9.35 -8.99 -4.74
N ASP A 53 10.47 -8.50 -5.27
CA ASP A 53 11.73 -9.23 -5.31
C ASP A 53 12.31 -9.44 -3.89
N ASP A 54 12.29 -8.42 -3.02
CA ASP A 54 12.71 -8.58 -1.62
C ASP A 54 11.82 -9.58 -0.88
N LEU A 55 10.49 -9.46 -1.01
CA LEU A 55 9.52 -10.40 -0.45
C LEU A 55 9.78 -11.84 -0.91
N SER A 56 10.01 -12.03 -2.20
CA SER A 56 10.32 -13.33 -2.80
C SER A 56 11.62 -13.91 -2.24
N SER A 57 12.66 -13.07 -2.09
CA SER A 57 13.97 -13.49 -1.55
C SER A 57 13.89 -14.01 -0.11
N ARG A 58 12.88 -13.54 0.65
CA ARG A 58 12.59 -13.95 2.02
C ARG A 58 11.59 -15.10 2.12
N SER A 59 11.10 -15.60 0.98
CA SER A 59 10.00 -16.58 0.91
C SER A 59 8.69 -16.09 1.56
N ILE A 60 8.45 -14.77 1.55
CA ILE A 60 7.26 -14.13 2.10
C ILE A 60 6.42 -13.64 0.93
N LEU A 61 5.63 -14.53 0.32
CA LEU A 61 4.74 -14.17 -0.78
C LEU A 61 3.29 -14.03 -0.29
N PRO A 62 2.57 -12.95 -0.67
CA PRO A 62 1.19 -12.77 -0.26
C PRO A 62 0.27 -13.77 -0.97
N GLU A 63 -0.58 -14.47 -0.22
CA GLU A 63 -1.67 -15.30 -0.77
C GLU A 63 -2.81 -14.44 -1.34
N SER A 64 -2.95 -13.21 -0.86
CA SER A 64 -3.94 -12.25 -1.32
C SER A 64 -3.36 -10.84 -1.36
N VAL A 65 -3.74 -10.07 -2.38
CA VAL A 65 -3.31 -8.68 -2.56
C VAL A 65 -4.55 -7.79 -2.64
N ILE A 66 -4.57 -6.73 -1.81
CA ILE A 66 -5.69 -5.79 -1.78
C ILE A 66 -5.21 -4.42 -2.23
N LEU A 67 -5.65 -4.00 -3.41
CA LEU A 67 -5.32 -2.72 -4.01
C LEU A 67 -6.29 -1.63 -3.52
N ASN A 68 -6.02 -1.07 -2.34
CA ASN A 68 -6.86 -0.01 -1.76
C ASN A 68 -6.33 1.41 -1.98
N ALA A 69 -5.10 1.54 -2.48
CA ALA A 69 -4.47 2.84 -2.65
C ALA A 69 -5.23 3.65 -3.70
N GLY A 70 -5.57 4.88 -3.36
CA GLY A 70 -6.30 5.79 -4.23
C GLY A 70 -6.03 7.22 -3.83
N THR A 71 -6.18 8.12 -4.79
CA THR A 71 -6.11 9.56 -4.57
C THR A 71 -7.37 10.20 -5.14
N TYR A 72 -7.82 11.28 -4.51
CA TYR A 72 -8.95 12.07 -4.97
C TYR A 72 -8.45 13.47 -5.30
N PHE A 73 -8.60 13.88 -6.55
CA PHE A 73 -8.29 15.23 -7.01
C PHE A 73 -9.61 15.98 -7.21
N PRO A 74 -10.01 16.85 -6.28
CA PRO A 74 -11.20 17.67 -6.48
C PRO A 74 -10.96 18.64 -7.63
N LEU A 75 -11.77 18.53 -8.68
CA LEU A 75 -11.80 19.48 -9.79
C LEU A 75 -13.04 20.36 -9.66
N SER A 76 -12.85 21.69 -9.73
CA SER A 76 -13.98 22.60 -9.93
C SER A 76 -14.55 22.43 -11.34
N LEU A 77 -15.84 22.73 -11.54
CA LEU A 77 -16.49 22.60 -12.85
C LEU A 77 -15.80 23.43 -13.95
N SER A 78 -15.19 24.56 -13.58
CA SER A 78 -14.41 25.40 -14.50
C SER A 78 -13.06 24.80 -14.91
N GLN A 79 -12.59 23.76 -14.22
CA GLN A 79 -11.35 23.04 -14.50
C GLN A 79 -11.58 21.64 -15.11
N TYR A 80 -12.84 21.21 -15.19
CA TYR A 80 -13.21 19.93 -15.78
C TYR A 80 -13.03 19.97 -17.30
N SER A 81 -12.16 19.09 -17.81
CA SER A 81 -12.07 18.77 -19.23
C SER A 81 -11.92 17.25 -19.37
N PRO A 82 -12.70 16.58 -20.26
CA PRO A 82 -12.56 15.15 -20.51
C PRO A 82 -11.13 14.73 -20.88
N ASP A 83 -10.38 15.60 -21.55
CA ASP A 83 -9.01 15.31 -21.99
C ASP A 83 -8.02 15.27 -20.82
N ARG A 84 -8.24 16.08 -19.77
CA ARG A 84 -7.36 16.15 -18.59
C ARG A 84 -7.48 14.94 -17.66
N ILE A 85 -8.55 14.17 -17.76
CA ILE A 85 -8.78 12.98 -16.92
C ILE A 85 -7.96 11.78 -17.41
N ARG A 86 -7.54 11.77 -18.68
CA ARG A 86 -6.69 10.68 -19.22
C ARG A 86 -5.22 10.80 -18.85
N ASP A 87 -4.77 12.00 -18.48
CA ASP A 87 -3.37 12.30 -18.16
C ASP A 87 -3.08 12.33 -16.64
N LEU A 88 -4.09 12.03 -15.81
CA LEU A 88 -4.01 11.91 -14.35
C LEU A 88 -3.92 10.43 -13.94
#